data_AF-A0A2M8CHX2-F1
#
_entry.id   AF-A0A2M8CHX2-F1
#
_cell.length_a   1.000
_cell.length_b   1.000
_cell.length_c   1.000
_cell.angle_alpha   90.00
_cell.angle_beta   90.00
_cell.angle_gamma   90.00
#
_symmetry.space_group_name_H-M   'P 1'
#
loop_
_entity.id
_entity.type
_entity.pdbx_description
1 polymer ?
#
loop_
_entity_poly.entity_id
_entity_poly.type
_entity_poly.pdbx_seq_one_letter_code
_entity_poly.pdbx_strand_id
1 'polypeptide(L)' 'MKNIDNYDFRNKKVIVRVDFNVPLDAQFNVTDDTRI' A
#
# COMPACT_ATOMS: atom_id res chain seq x y z
N MET A 1 5.19 -0.21 -21.59
CA MET A 1 5.36 0.09 -20.15
C MET A 1 5.04 -1.19 -19.38
N LYS A 2 5.85 -1.60 -18.41
CA LYS A 2 5.51 -2.78 -17.58
C LYS A 2 4.58 -2.32 -16.45
N ASN A 3 3.34 -2.81 -16.42
CA ASN A 3 2.36 -2.59 -15.37
C ASN A 3 2.20 -3.87 -14.53
N ILE A 4 1.57 -3.73 -13.36
CA ILE A 4 1.31 -4.85 -12.45
C ILE A 4 0.43 -5.93 -13.10
N ASP A 5 -0.50 -5.53 -13.99
CA ASP A 5 -1.46 -6.45 -14.62
C ASP A 5 -0.80 -7.43 -15.60
N ASN A 6 0.38 -7.10 -16.11
CA ASN A 6 1.08 -7.90 -17.13
C ASN A 6 2.29 -8.66 -16.55
N TYR A 7 2.34 -8.90 -15.23
CA TYR A 7 3.43 -9.62 -14.58
C TYR A 7 2.91 -10.79 -13.73
N ASP A 8 3.52 -11.97 -13.88
CA ASP A 8 3.19 -13.15 -13.07
C ASP A 8 3.97 -13.15 -11.75
N PHE A 9 3.23 -13.02 -10.64
CA PHE A 9 3.75 -13.01 -9.28
C PHE A 9 3.76 -14.39 -8.59
N ARG A 10 3.31 -15.47 -9.25
CA ARG A 10 3.25 -16.80 -8.64
C ARG A 10 4.62 -17.23 -8.13
N ASN A 11 4.65 -17.67 -6.86
CA ASN A 11 5.83 -18.14 -6.15
C ASN A 11 6.97 -17.11 -6.06
N LYS A 12 6.65 -15.80 -6.14
CA LYS A 12 7.63 -14.71 -5.97
C LYS A 12 7.34 -13.91 -4.71
N LYS A 13 8.40 -13.52 -4.02
CA LYS A 13 8.34 -12.48 -2.98
C LYS A 13 8.56 -11.12 -3.64
N VAL A 14 7.71 -10.16 -3.33
CA VAL A 14 7.70 -8.84 -3.99
C VAL A 14 7.90 -7.75 -2.94
N ILE A 15 8.61 -6.70 -3.32
CA ILE A 15 8.71 -5.46 -2.54
C ILE A 15 7.66 -4.50 -3.11
N VAL A 16 6.67 -4.15 -2.29
CA VAL A 16 5.62 -3.19 -2.66
C VAL A 16 5.90 -1.88 -1.93
N ARG A 17 6.10 -0.81 -2.70
CA ARG A 17 6.22 0.55 -2.17
C ARG A 17 4.84 1.20 -2.19
N VAL A 18 4.36 1.64 -1.04
CA VAL A 18 3.04 2.24 -0.83
C VAL A 18 3.17 3.59 -0.12
N ASP A 19 2.13 4.43 -0.22
CA ASP A 19 1.98 5.65 0.59
C ASP A 19 0.91 5.42 1.67
N PHE A 20 1.32 4.96 2.85
CA PHE A 20 0.45 4.81 4.02
C PHE A 20 0.49 6.03 4.95
N ASN A 21 0.83 7.21 4.44
CA ASN A 21 0.78 8.45 5.22
C ASN A 21 -0.68 8.91 5.39
N VAL A 22 -1.36 8.32 6.37
CA VAL A 22 -2.75 8.61 6.77
C VAL A 22 -2.81 9.54 7.99
N PRO A 23 -3.87 10.35 8.13
CA PRO A 23 -4.05 11.18 9.32
C PRO A 23 -4.35 10.32 10.55
N LEU A 24 -3.76 10.74 11.68
CA LEU A 24 -3.96 10.12 12.99
C LEU A 24 -4.55 11.13 13.97
N ASP A 25 -5.35 10.64 14.91
CA ASP A 25 -5.81 11.44 16.06
C ASP A 25 -4.75 11.50 17.19
N ALA A 26 -5.07 12.18 18.29
CA ALA A 26 -4.18 12.33 19.44
C ALA A 26 -3.91 11.02 20.21
N GLN A 27 -4.73 10.00 20.00
CA GLN A 27 -4.55 8.65 20.54
C GLN A 27 -3.86 7.71 19.54
N PHE A 28 -3.36 8.25 18.42
CA PHE A 28 -2.74 7.51 17.32
C PHE A 28 -3.67 6.52 16.60
N ASN A 29 -4.98 6.77 16.61
CA ASN A 29 -5.91 6.02 15.75
C ASN A 29 -5.97 6.64 14.36
N VAL A 30 -6.14 5.80 13.34
CA VAL A 30 -6.39 6.25 11.95
C VAL A 30 -7.77 6.90 11.88
N THR A 31 -7.83 8.10 11.32
CA THR A 31 -9.09 8.85 11.16
C THR A 31 -9.64 8.81 9.73
N ASP A 32 -8.80 8.46 8.76
CA ASP A 32 -9.16 8.26 7.35
C ASP A 32 -8.21 7.21 6.74
N ASP A 33 -8.77 6.12 6.20
CA ASP A 33 -8.05 4.98 5.64
C ASP A 33 -7.97 4.99 4.10
N THR A 34 -8.38 6.07 3.44
CA THR A 34 -8.42 6.19 1.95
C THR A 34 -7.10 5.85 1.24
N ARG A 35 -5.95 5.98 1.91
CA ARG A 35 -4.61 5.71 1.35
C ARG A 35 -4.07 4.30 1.62
N ILE A 36 -4.79 3.48 2.38
CA ILE A 36 -4.42 2.09 2.71
C ILE A 36 -5.09 1.14 1.73
#